data_AF-A0A1X7T8T7-F1
#
_entry.id   AF-A0A1X7T8T7-F1
#
_cell.length_a   1.000
_cell.length_b   1.000
_cell.length_c   1.000
_cell.angle_alpha   90.00
_cell.angle_beta   90.00
_cell.angle_gamma   90.00
#
_symmetry.space_group_name_H-M   'P 1'
#
loop_
_entity.id
_entity.type
_entity.pdbx_description
1 polymer ?
#
loop_
_entity_poly.entity_id
_entity_poly.type
_entity_poly.pdbx_seq_one_letter_code
_entity_poly.pdbx_strand_id
1 'polypeptide(L)'
;MNLIITESRLTDLRERSQQRCFNESDSHGESHLINQRKKSQQRCRNESDSQREARLTDLRERSQERRANESDSQRESHLLTIRETAQERRASESEEQRAKQNQRMRKHRRELLANQAPPTPSPENVRQQELAKKDLENFQKEIQLSLTSICCTCEHLCYPKGVSMVDVSEVHDVLQQRYHASINDTQLSALLPIEDVDGSVYVCTRCIAFIKKGKIPLFATINHMHVDKIPPELSHLKTMEQRLISRVQAI
;
A
#
# COMPACT_ATOMS: atom_id res chain seq x y z
N MET A 1 -51.57 -59.53 20.89
CA MET A 1 -50.64 -60.62 21.23
C MET A 1 -49.49 -60.79 20.22
N ASN A 2 -49.74 -60.86 18.91
CA ASN A 2 -48.66 -61.06 17.91
C ASN A 2 -47.60 -59.94 17.87
N LEU A 3 -47.97 -58.66 18.01
CA LEU A 3 -47.02 -57.53 18.06
C LEU A 3 -46.12 -57.55 19.31
N ILE A 4 -46.63 -58.05 20.44
CA ILE A 4 -45.89 -58.13 21.70
C ILE A 4 -44.87 -59.27 21.64
N ILE A 5 -45.26 -60.41 21.04
CA ILE A 5 -44.35 -61.56 20.82
C ILE A 5 -43.21 -61.19 19.86
N THR A 6 -43.47 -60.33 18.85
CA THR A 6 -42.43 -59.84 17.95
C THR A 6 -41.49 -58.84 18.62
N GLU A 7 -42.00 -57.93 19.47
CA GLU A 7 -41.16 -56.98 20.21
C GLU A 7 -40.27 -57.69 21.23
N SER A 8 -40.81 -58.61 22.03
CA SER A 8 -40.02 -59.40 23.00
C SER A 8 -38.92 -60.25 22.34
N ARG A 9 -39.17 -60.74 21.12
CA ARG A 9 -38.14 -61.46 20.36
C ARG A 9 -37.07 -60.52 19.81
N LEU A 10 -37.45 -59.31 19.41
CA LEU A 10 -36.49 -58.29 18.94
C LEU A 10 -35.63 -57.76 20.08
N THR A 11 -36.17 -57.62 21.29
CA THR A 11 -35.38 -57.22 22.47
C THR A 11 -34.34 -58.27 22.83
N ASP A 12 -34.71 -59.55 22.91
CA ASP A 12 -33.76 -60.65 23.17
C ASP A 12 -32.65 -60.72 22.10
N LEU A 13 -32.98 -60.54 20.83
CA LEU A 13 -31.98 -60.48 19.76
C LEU A 13 -31.04 -59.27 19.88
N ARG A 14 -31.55 -58.10 20.29
CA ARG A 14 -30.73 -56.90 20.54
C ARG A 14 -29.80 -57.12 21.73
N GLU A 15 -30.30 -57.66 22.83
CA GLU A 15 -29.52 -57.96 24.04
C GLU A 15 -28.39 -58.94 23.74
N ARG A 16 -28.68 -60.06 23.07
CA ARG A 16 -27.64 -61.01 22.63
C ARG A 16 -26.63 -60.36 21.69
N SER A 17 -27.07 -59.45 20.82
CA SER A 17 -26.15 -58.73 19.93
C SER A 17 -25.26 -57.76 20.71
N GLN A 18 -25.80 -57.02 21.67
CA GLN A 18 -25.03 -56.14 22.55
C GLN A 18 -23.99 -56.94 23.34
N GLN A 19 -24.39 -58.10 23.86
CA GLN A 19 -23.48 -58.98 24.61
C GLN A 19 -22.37 -59.57 23.73
N ARG A 20 -22.66 -59.88 22.45
CA ARG A 20 -21.62 -60.25 21.48
C ARG A 20 -20.65 -59.11 21.19
N CYS A 21 -21.15 -57.89 20.99
CA CYS A 21 -20.29 -56.72 20.77
C CYS A 21 -19.44 -56.40 22.00
N PHE A 22 -20.01 -56.54 23.20
CA PHE A 22 -19.29 -56.28 24.46
C PHE A 22 -18.16 -57.29 24.70
N ASN A 23 -18.39 -58.55 24.36
CA ASN A 23 -17.40 -59.62 24.51
C ASN A 23 -16.48 -59.78 23.29
N GLU A 24 -16.57 -58.87 22.31
CA GLU A 24 -15.77 -58.94 21.09
C GLU A 24 -14.32 -58.52 21.38
N SER A 25 -13.36 -59.34 20.98
CA SER A 25 -11.94 -58.95 21.05
C SER A 25 -11.62 -57.89 20.00
N ASP A 26 -10.65 -57.01 20.27
CA ASP A 26 -10.24 -55.95 19.35
C ASP A 26 -9.95 -56.45 17.92
N SER A 27 -9.24 -57.57 17.76
CA SER A 27 -8.90 -58.12 16.43
C SER A 27 -10.12 -58.61 15.64
N HIS A 28 -11.10 -59.19 16.32
CA HIS A 28 -12.37 -59.60 15.73
C HIS A 28 -13.22 -58.37 15.39
N GLY A 29 -13.26 -57.38 16.28
CA GLY A 29 -13.95 -56.10 16.05
C GLY A 29 -13.39 -55.34 14.86
N GLU A 30 -12.07 -55.22 14.75
CA GLU A 30 -11.41 -54.63 13.59
C GLU A 30 -11.73 -55.37 12.29
N SER A 31 -11.65 -56.71 12.31
CA SER A 31 -11.99 -57.55 11.15
C SER A 31 -13.45 -57.35 10.72
N HIS A 32 -14.37 -57.27 11.68
CA HIS A 32 -15.78 -56.99 11.44
C HIS A 32 -15.99 -55.59 10.84
N LEU A 33 -15.35 -54.56 11.38
CA LEU A 33 -15.39 -53.18 10.84
C LEU A 33 -14.81 -53.10 9.44
N ILE A 34 -13.70 -53.79 9.16
CA ILE A 34 -13.10 -53.86 7.82
C ILE A 34 -14.09 -54.49 6.83
N ASN A 35 -14.73 -55.59 7.20
CA ASN A 35 -15.74 -56.25 6.36
C ASN A 35 -16.93 -55.31 6.09
N GLN A 36 -17.42 -54.61 7.12
CA GLN A 36 -18.50 -53.64 6.99
C GLN A 36 -18.13 -52.47 6.07
N ARG A 37 -16.91 -51.92 6.20
CA ARG A 37 -16.38 -50.88 5.31
C ARG A 37 -16.32 -51.38 3.86
N LYS A 38 -15.82 -52.60 3.63
CA LYS A 38 -15.76 -53.22 2.28
C LYS A 38 -17.15 -53.35 1.65
N LYS A 39 -18.13 -53.87 2.39
CA LYS A 39 -19.52 -53.97 1.92
C LYS A 39 -20.11 -52.60 1.62
N SER A 40 -19.85 -51.60 2.46
CA SER A 40 -20.31 -50.23 2.25
C SER A 40 -19.72 -49.62 0.98
N GLN A 41 -18.40 -49.76 0.78
CA GLN A 41 -17.73 -49.31 -0.44
C GLN A 41 -18.29 -50.00 -1.68
N GLN A 42 -18.58 -51.30 -1.62
CA GLN A 42 -19.18 -52.01 -2.74
C GLN A 42 -20.58 -51.49 -3.08
N ARG A 43 -21.41 -51.16 -2.06
CA ARG A 43 -22.71 -50.52 -2.29
C ARG A 43 -22.57 -49.14 -2.94
N CYS A 44 -21.65 -48.30 -2.45
CA CYS A 44 -21.39 -46.98 -3.04
C CYS A 44 -20.77 -47.05 -4.45
N ARG A 45 -20.13 -48.17 -4.83
CA ARG A 45 -19.62 -48.37 -6.20
C ARG A 45 -20.71 -48.81 -7.17
N ASN A 46 -21.69 -49.56 -6.67
CA ASN A 46 -22.77 -50.13 -7.46
C ASN A 46 -24.05 -49.26 -7.45
N GLU A 47 -24.00 -48.07 -6.84
CA GLU A 47 -25.15 -47.17 -6.76
C GLU A 47 -25.42 -46.51 -8.12
N SER A 48 -26.70 -46.35 -8.48
CA SER A 48 -27.08 -45.49 -9.61
C SER A 48 -26.92 -44.01 -9.25
N ASP A 49 -26.86 -43.13 -10.24
CA ASP A 49 -26.78 -41.69 -9.99
C ASP A 49 -27.97 -41.15 -9.19
N SER A 50 -29.17 -41.68 -9.43
CA SER A 50 -30.38 -41.31 -8.66
C SER A 50 -30.31 -41.76 -7.20
N GLN A 51 -29.81 -42.97 -6.94
CA GLN A 51 -29.59 -43.47 -5.58
C GLN A 51 -28.49 -42.69 -4.87
N ARG A 52 -27.43 -42.33 -5.58
CA ARG A 52 -26.33 -41.50 -5.08
C ARG A 52 -26.82 -40.11 -4.69
N GLU A 53 -27.59 -39.46 -5.55
CA GLU A 53 -28.12 -38.13 -5.26
C GLU A 53 -29.07 -38.17 -4.07
N ALA A 54 -29.98 -39.15 -4.00
CA ALA A 54 -30.87 -39.34 -2.85
C ALA A 54 -30.07 -39.53 -1.54
N ARG A 55 -29.04 -40.38 -1.56
CA ARG A 55 -28.15 -40.60 -0.41
C ARG A 55 -27.39 -39.33 0.01
N LEU A 56 -26.89 -38.56 -0.95
CA LEU A 56 -26.16 -37.31 -0.65
C LEU A 56 -27.10 -36.22 -0.14
N THR A 57 -28.33 -36.16 -0.63
CA THR A 57 -29.36 -35.24 -0.14
C THR A 57 -29.76 -35.56 1.29
N ASP A 58 -30.09 -36.81 1.59
CA ASP A 58 -30.38 -37.27 2.96
C ASP A 58 -29.19 -37.03 3.93
N LEU A 59 -27.94 -37.20 3.47
CA LEU A 59 -26.76 -36.84 4.26
C LEU A 59 -26.63 -35.33 4.51
N ARG A 60 -26.94 -34.50 3.49
CA ARG A 60 -26.94 -33.03 3.62
C ARG A 60 -28.00 -32.57 4.61
N GLU A 61 -29.22 -33.10 4.51
CA GLU A 61 -30.35 -32.79 5.40
C GLU A 61 -30.01 -33.15 6.85
N ARG A 62 -29.59 -34.38 7.13
CA ARG A 62 -29.18 -34.77 8.49
C ARG A 62 -28.02 -33.94 9.02
N SER A 63 -27.09 -33.52 8.17
CA SER A 63 -26.01 -32.63 8.59
C SER A 63 -26.50 -31.23 8.91
N GLN A 64 -27.50 -30.72 8.20
CA GLN A 64 -28.12 -29.43 8.49
C GLN A 64 -28.90 -29.48 9.80
N GLU A 65 -29.70 -30.54 10.01
CA GLU A 65 -30.43 -30.77 11.26
C GLU A 65 -29.49 -30.85 12.45
N ARG A 66 -28.36 -31.58 12.34
CA ARG A 66 -27.35 -31.60 13.42
C ARG A 66 -26.81 -30.20 13.72
N ARG A 67 -26.40 -29.45 12.69
CA ARG A 67 -25.87 -28.08 12.86
C ARG A 67 -26.89 -27.10 13.43
N ALA A 68 -28.18 -27.29 13.12
CA ALA A 68 -29.25 -26.46 13.65
C ALA A 68 -29.50 -26.72 15.15
N ASN A 69 -29.19 -27.93 15.63
CA ASN A 69 -29.37 -28.35 17.01
C ASN A 69 -28.07 -28.36 17.84
N GLU A 70 -26.95 -27.87 17.29
CA GLU A 70 -25.67 -27.77 18.00
C GLU A 70 -25.73 -26.70 19.10
N SER A 71 -25.15 -27.00 20.27
CA SER A 71 -24.91 -25.97 21.28
C SER A 71 -23.82 -25.00 20.84
N ASP A 72 -23.77 -23.79 21.41
CA ASP A 72 -22.72 -22.82 21.08
C ASP A 72 -21.31 -23.37 21.33
N SER A 73 -21.11 -24.13 22.42
CA SER A 73 -19.81 -24.78 22.72
C SER A 73 -19.42 -25.85 21.70
N GLN A 74 -20.38 -26.66 21.23
CA GLN A 74 -20.14 -27.64 20.17
C GLN A 74 -19.81 -26.96 18.85
N ARG A 75 -20.55 -25.89 18.52
CA ARG A 75 -20.33 -25.08 17.33
C ARG A 75 -18.95 -24.42 17.34
N GLU A 76 -18.54 -23.86 18.46
CA GLU A 76 -17.23 -23.24 18.62
C GLU A 76 -16.10 -24.27 18.45
N SER A 77 -16.19 -25.41 19.14
CA SER A 77 -15.24 -26.52 19.00
C SER A 77 -15.13 -27.02 17.54
N HIS A 78 -16.26 -27.15 16.86
CA HIS A 78 -16.30 -27.52 15.45
C HIS A 78 -15.65 -26.47 14.54
N LEU A 79 -15.90 -25.18 14.78
CA LEU A 79 -15.26 -24.09 14.03
C LEU A 79 -13.74 -24.02 14.28
N LEU A 80 -13.29 -24.27 15.51
CA LEU A 80 -11.87 -24.36 15.83
C LEU A 80 -11.21 -25.50 15.04
N THR A 81 -11.81 -26.69 15.06
CA THR A 81 -11.33 -27.84 14.28
C THR A 81 -11.24 -27.52 12.78
N ILE A 82 -12.23 -26.81 12.22
CA ILE A 82 -12.20 -26.38 10.81
C ILE A 82 -11.02 -25.41 10.55
N ARG A 83 -10.76 -24.47 11.47
CA ARG A 83 -9.67 -23.50 11.33
C ARG A 83 -8.31 -24.19 11.40
N GLU A 84 -8.10 -25.07 12.36
CA GLU A 84 -6.86 -25.83 12.54
C GLU A 84 -6.57 -26.70 11.32
N THR A 85 -7.54 -27.52 10.88
CA THR A 85 -7.38 -28.34 9.68
C THR A 85 -7.21 -27.52 8.40
N ALA A 86 -7.74 -26.30 8.33
CA ALA A 86 -7.48 -25.39 7.22
C ALA A 86 -6.05 -24.82 7.26
N GLN A 87 -5.53 -24.51 8.45
CA GLN A 87 -4.16 -24.06 8.63
C GLN A 87 -3.16 -25.15 8.29
N GLU A 88 -3.34 -26.37 8.79
CA GLU A 88 -2.50 -27.53 8.49
C GLU A 88 -2.44 -27.82 6.99
N ARG A 89 -3.59 -27.77 6.30
CA ARG A 89 -3.65 -27.93 4.84
C ARG A 89 -2.90 -26.82 4.09
N ARG A 90 -2.98 -25.56 4.54
CA ARG A 90 -2.22 -24.45 3.95
C ARG A 90 -0.72 -24.55 4.24
N ALA A 91 -0.35 -25.10 5.38
CA ALA A 91 1.05 -25.30 5.75
C ALA A 91 1.70 -26.42 4.92
N SER A 92 0.94 -27.47 4.59
CA SER A 92 1.39 -28.64 3.83
C SER A 92 1.18 -28.53 2.32
N GLU A 93 0.62 -27.41 1.82
CA GLU A 93 0.35 -27.24 0.39
C GLU A 93 1.63 -27.02 -0.43
N SER A 94 1.64 -27.55 -1.66
CA SER A 94 2.72 -27.26 -2.60
C SER A 94 2.61 -25.84 -3.15
N GLU A 95 3.72 -25.28 -3.65
CA GLU A 95 3.75 -23.95 -4.26
C GLU A 95 2.77 -23.82 -5.44
N GLU A 96 2.64 -24.87 -6.25
CA GLU A 96 1.70 -24.90 -7.37
C GLU A 96 0.24 -24.84 -6.89
N GLN A 97 -0.10 -25.60 -5.84
CA GLN A 97 -1.42 -25.58 -5.24
C GLN A 97 -1.75 -24.19 -4.67
N ARG A 98 -0.78 -23.57 -3.97
CA ARG A 98 -0.88 -22.20 -3.46
C ARG A 98 -1.10 -21.19 -4.58
N ALA A 99 -0.32 -21.26 -5.65
CA ALA A 99 -0.42 -20.37 -6.80
C ALA A 99 -1.81 -20.48 -7.46
N LYS A 100 -2.30 -21.71 -7.66
CA LYS A 100 -3.63 -21.98 -8.22
C LYS A 100 -4.76 -21.45 -7.33
N GLN A 101 -4.66 -21.63 -6.01
CA GLN A 101 -5.63 -21.06 -5.06
C GLN A 101 -5.63 -19.53 -5.13
N ASN A 102 -4.45 -18.91 -5.08
CA ASN A 102 -4.31 -17.45 -5.18
C ASN A 102 -4.87 -16.90 -6.49
N GLN A 103 -4.65 -17.60 -7.61
CA GLN A 103 -5.22 -17.23 -8.90
C GLN A 103 -6.75 -17.26 -8.87
N ARG A 104 -7.35 -18.31 -8.29
CA ARG A 104 -8.80 -18.42 -8.10
C ARG A 104 -9.35 -17.28 -7.26
N MET A 105 -8.72 -16.97 -6.13
CA MET A 105 -9.11 -15.86 -5.26
C MET A 105 -9.03 -14.51 -5.97
N ARG A 106 -7.97 -14.27 -6.74
CA ARG A 106 -7.82 -13.05 -7.55
C ARG A 106 -8.90 -12.94 -8.62
N LYS A 107 -9.21 -14.04 -9.32
CA LYS A 107 -10.27 -14.09 -10.34
C LYS A 107 -11.62 -13.76 -9.71
N HIS A 108 -11.97 -14.43 -8.61
CA HIS A 108 -13.22 -14.19 -7.90
C HIS A 108 -13.33 -12.74 -7.41
N ARG A 109 -12.24 -12.17 -6.86
CA ARG A 109 -12.21 -10.75 -6.47
C ARG A 109 -12.46 -9.82 -7.65
N ARG A 110 -11.89 -10.10 -8.82
CA ARG A 110 -12.14 -9.30 -10.04
C ARG A 110 -13.60 -9.38 -10.46
N GLU A 111 -14.20 -10.57 -10.43
CA GLU A 111 -15.63 -10.76 -10.75
C GLU A 111 -16.52 -9.97 -9.78
N LEU A 112 -16.23 -10.03 -8.47
CA LEU A 112 -16.96 -9.23 -7.47
C LEU A 112 -16.82 -7.73 -7.70
N LEU A 113 -15.66 -7.24 -8.13
CA LEU A 113 -15.44 -5.83 -8.43
C LEU A 113 -16.09 -5.41 -9.75
N ALA A 114 -16.07 -6.27 -10.77
CA ALA A 114 -16.72 -6.00 -12.06
C ALA A 114 -18.25 -5.91 -11.93
N ASN A 115 -18.83 -6.69 -10.99
CA ASN A 115 -20.25 -6.68 -10.70
C ASN A 115 -20.68 -5.58 -9.71
N GLN A 116 -19.73 -4.84 -9.13
CA GLN A 116 -20.02 -3.68 -8.31
C GLN A 116 -20.08 -2.43 -9.19
N ALA A 117 -21.12 -1.62 -9.00
CA ALA A 117 -21.14 -0.28 -9.57
C ALA A 117 -19.89 0.49 -9.07
N PRO A 118 -19.22 1.29 -9.92
CA PRO A 118 -18.12 2.12 -9.48
C PRO A 118 -18.57 2.90 -8.23
N PRO A 119 -17.79 2.87 -7.13
CA PRO A 119 -18.14 3.66 -5.96
C PRO A 119 -18.31 5.10 -6.42
N THR A 120 -19.48 5.67 -6.15
CA THR A 120 -19.71 7.08 -6.44
C THR A 120 -18.63 7.88 -5.71
N PRO A 121 -17.85 8.70 -6.43
CA PRO A 121 -16.81 9.48 -5.77
C PRO A 121 -17.47 10.35 -4.72
N SER A 122 -16.97 10.26 -3.48
CA SER A 122 -17.42 11.11 -2.38
C SER A 122 -17.36 12.59 -2.82
N PRO A 123 -18.27 13.46 -2.37
CA PRO A 123 -18.20 14.90 -2.66
C PRO A 123 -16.83 15.52 -2.38
N GLU A 124 -16.12 14.99 -1.37
CA GLU A 124 -14.77 15.42 -1.03
C GLU A 124 -13.72 15.00 -2.09
N ASN A 125 -13.84 13.80 -2.65
CA ASN A 125 -12.96 13.32 -3.72
C ASN A 125 -13.16 14.14 -5.01
N VAL A 126 -14.41 14.49 -5.32
CA VAL A 126 -14.74 15.35 -6.46
C VAL A 126 -14.11 16.73 -6.29
N ARG A 127 -14.30 17.36 -5.12
CA ARG A 127 -13.70 18.67 -4.82
C ARG A 127 -12.16 18.64 -4.88
N GLN A 128 -11.53 17.58 -4.37
CA GLN A 128 -10.07 17.41 -4.46
C GLN A 128 -9.61 17.25 -5.92
N GLN A 129 -10.33 16.50 -6.75
CA GLN A 129 -10.02 16.36 -8.17
C GLN A 129 -10.16 17.69 -8.91
N GLU A 130 -11.18 18.49 -8.61
CA GLU A 130 -11.37 19.81 -9.22
C GLU A 130 -10.25 20.78 -8.83
N LEU A 131 -9.84 20.80 -7.57
CA LEU A 131 -8.70 21.60 -7.10
C LEU A 131 -7.41 21.17 -7.81
N ALA A 132 -7.14 19.87 -7.89
CA ALA A 132 -5.95 19.35 -8.55
C ALA A 132 -5.92 19.69 -10.06
N LYS A 133 -7.07 19.67 -10.74
CA LYS A 133 -7.18 20.11 -12.14
C LYS A 133 -6.85 21.60 -12.29
N LYS A 134 -7.41 22.43 -11.43
CA LYS A 134 -7.16 23.88 -11.44
C LYS A 134 -5.69 24.22 -11.17
N ASP A 135 -5.06 23.51 -10.23
CA ASP A 135 -3.64 23.68 -9.93
C ASP A 135 -2.76 23.27 -11.13
N LEU A 136 -3.11 22.18 -11.83
CA LEU A 136 -2.41 21.76 -13.03
C LEU A 136 -2.55 22.78 -14.18
N GLU A 137 -3.74 23.35 -14.39
CA GLU A 137 -3.96 24.41 -15.38
C GLU A 137 -3.16 25.67 -15.05
N ASN A 138 -3.10 26.05 -13.78
CA ASN A 138 -2.30 27.20 -13.33
C ASN A 138 -0.82 26.95 -13.56
N PHE A 139 -0.32 25.76 -13.23
CA PHE A 139 1.06 25.38 -13.46
C PHE A 139 1.43 25.38 -14.95
N GLN A 140 0.56 24.84 -15.81
CA GLN A 140 0.76 24.87 -17.26
C GLN A 140 0.83 26.30 -17.81
N LYS A 141 -0.05 27.19 -17.36
CA LYS A 141 -0.01 28.61 -17.72
C LYS A 141 1.28 29.28 -17.26
N GLU A 142 1.79 28.92 -16.08
CA GLU A 142 3.03 29.49 -15.55
C GLU A 142 4.27 28.99 -16.30
N ILE A 143 4.35 27.72 -16.69
CA ILE A 143 5.47 27.21 -17.50
C ILE A 143 5.48 27.82 -18.91
N GLN A 144 4.32 28.16 -19.46
CA GLN A 144 4.24 28.84 -20.75
C GLN A 144 4.79 30.27 -20.72
N LEU A 145 4.90 30.88 -19.54
CA LEU A 145 5.60 32.15 -19.39
C LEU A 145 7.11 31.87 -19.40
N SER A 146 7.84 32.46 -20.35
CA SER A 146 9.30 32.36 -20.36
C SER A 146 9.89 32.94 -19.07
N LEU A 147 10.99 32.36 -18.62
CA LEU A 147 11.82 32.91 -17.55
C LEU A 147 12.49 34.18 -18.09
N THR A 148 11.85 35.34 -17.92
CA THR A 148 12.31 36.61 -18.49
C THR A 148 13.12 37.45 -17.51
N SER A 149 13.06 37.15 -16.22
CA SER A 149 13.63 38.01 -15.18
C SER A 149 14.74 37.30 -14.43
N ILE A 150 15.91 37.92 -14.36
CA ILE A 150 17.06 37.44 -13.59
C ILE A 150 17.07 38.18 -12.26
N CYS A 151 17.14 37.45 -11.15
CA CYS A 151 17.28 38.05 -9.84
C CYS A 151 18.66 38.71 -9.70
N CYS A 152 18.74 40.01 -9.38
CA CYS A 152 20.03 40.68 -9.22
C CYS A 152 20.85 40.14 -8.04
N THR A 153 20.19 39.58 -7.02
CA THR A 153 20.89 39.12 -5.81
C THR A 153 21.49 37.72 -5.96
N CYS A 154 20.79 36.80 -6.64
CA CYS A 154 21.19 35.39 -6.72
C CYS A 154 21.32 34.85 -8.15
N GLU A 155 21.17 35.71 -9.16
CA GLU A 155 21.28 35.42 -10.60
C GLU A 155 20.37 34.30 -11.14
N HIS A 156 19.41 33.85 -10.34
CA HIS A 156 18.48 32.82 -10.78
C HIS A 156 17.47 33.43 -11.76
N LEU A 157 17.27 32.71 -12.87
CA LEU A 157 16.14 32.90 -13.77
C LEU A 157 14.84 32.62 -13.02
N CYS A 158 13.97 33.61 -12.98
CA CYS A 158 12.73 33.58 -12.22
C CYS A 158 11.54 33.87 -13.15
N TYR A 159 10.40 33.26 -12.82
CA TYR A 159 9.13 33.60 -13.48
C TYR A 159 8.70 35.03 -13.07
N PRO A 160 7.95 35.75 -13.92
CA PRO A 160 7.49 37.11 -13.63
C PRO A 160 6.75 37.25 -12.29
N LYS A 161 5.97 36.23 -11.88
CA LYS A 161 5.28 36.22 -10.59
C LYS A 161 6.20 35.98 -9.38
N GLY A 162 7.38 35.43 -9.62
CA GLY A 162 8.36 35.07 -8.60
C GLY A 162 9.39 36.16 -8.31
N VAL A 163 9.28 37.32 -8.96
CA VAL A 163 10.15 38.49 -8.77
C VAL A 163 9.34 39.70 -8.34
N SER A 164 10.01 40.62 -7.69
CA SER A 164 9.50 41.95 -7.37
C SER A 164 10.52 42.96 -7.88
N MET A 165 10.04 44.04 -8.51
CA MET A 165 10.88 45.20 -8.78
C MET A 165 11.11 45.95 -7.48
N VAL A 166 12.36 46.27 -7.21
CA VAL A 166 12.80 47.00 -6.03
C VAL A 166 13.76 48.09 -6.49
N ASP A 167 13.71 49.26 -5.83
CA ASP A 167 14.69 50.32 -6.04
C ASP A 167 16.10 49.81 -5.72
N VAL A 168 17.06 50.12 -6.58
CA VAL A 168 18.47 49.78 -6.39
C VAL A 168 18.99 50.24 -5.03
N SER A 169 18.54 51.40 -4.55
CA SER A 169 18.95 52.00 -3.28
C SER A 169 18.62 51.09 -2.08
N GLU A 170 17.43 50.47 -2.06
CA GLU A 170 16.98 49.60 -0.98
C GLU A 170 17.82 48.31 -0.90
N VAL A 171 18.23 47.80 -2.06
CA VAL A 171 19.10 46.61 -2.14
C VAL A 171 20.54 46.97 -1.77
N HIS A 172 21.02 48.12 -2.28
CA HIS A 172 22.37 48.61 -2.08
C HIS A 172 22.65 48.88 -0.59
N ASP A 173 21.75 49.56 0.12
CA ASP A 173 21.92 49.89 1.53
C ASP A 173 22.07 48.64 2.41
N VAL A 174 21.26 47.60 2.15
CA VAL A 174 21.29 46.35 2.93
C VAL A 174 22.57 45.55 2.66
N LEU A 175 23.05 45.55 1.42
CA LEU A 175 24.30 44.89 1.05
C LEU A 175 25.53 45.65 1.58
N GLN A 176 25.53 46.99 1.49
CA GLN A 176 26.64 47.85 1.91
C GLN A 176 26.81 47.87 3.44
N GLN A 177 25.72 48.02 4.21
CA GLN A 177 25.75 48.07 5.68
C GLN A 177 26.36 46.82 6.34
N ARG A 178 26.33 45.67 5.67
CA ARG A 178 26.82 44.39 6.21
C ARG A 178 28.25 44.05 5.80
N TYR A 179 28.78 44.66 4.74
CA TYR A 179 30.05 44.27 4.09
C TYR A 179 31.15 45.34 4.09
N HIS A 180 31.05 46.38 4.94
CA HIS A 180 31.98 47.52 5.05
C HIS A 180 33.50 47.22 5.14
N ALA A 181 33.95 45.96 5.12
CA ALA A 181 35.36 45.59 5.20
C ALA A 181 36.02 45.06 3.91
N SER A 182 35.30 44.68 2.84
CA SER A 182 35.97 43.99 1.71
C SER A 182 35.50 44.27 0.28
N ILE A 183 34.37 44.97 0.07
CA ILE A 183 33.85 45.22 -1.28
C ILE A 183 33.95 46.72 -1.58
N ASN A 184 34.68 47.06 -2.65
CA ASN A 184 34.75 48.43 -3.16
C ASN A 184 33.48 48.75 -3.97
N ASP A 185 33.08 50.03 -4.04
CA ASP A 185 31.89 50.47 -4.80
C ASP A 185 31.89 49.93 -6.24
N THR A 186 33.06 49.75 -6.84
CA THR A 186 33.25 49.17 -8.18
C THR A 186 32.77 47.72 -8.30
N GLN A 187 32.98 46.88 -7.29
CA GLN A 187 32.49 45.50 -7.26
C GLN A 187 30.98 45.43 -6.98
N LEU A 188 30.45 46.37 -6.19
CA LEU A 188 29.02 46.44 -5.90
C LEU A 188 28.22 46.90 -7.14
N SER A 189 28.75 47.85 -7.92
CA SER A 189 28.20 48.24 -9.22
C SER A 189 28.26 47.11 -10.26
N ALA A 190 29.28 46.25 -10.22
CA ALA A 190 29.38 45.10 -11.11
C ALA A 190 28.36 43.98 -10.80
N LEU A 191 27.88 43.90 -9.55
CA LEU A 191 26.88 42.92 -9.09
C LEU A 191 25.42 43.34 -9.38
N LEU A 192 25.20 44.60 -9.80
CA LEU A 192 23.90 45.12 -10.19
C LEU A 192 23.86 45.49 -11.70
N PRO A 193 24.25 44.60 -12.63
CA PRO A 193 24.48 45.00 -14.03
C PRO A 193 23.19 45.17 -14.86
N ILE A 194 22.01 45.18 -14.24
CA ILE A 194 20.72 45.24 -14.95
C ILE A 194 19.88 46.34 -14.32
N GLU A 195 20.21 47.59 -14.62
CA GLU A 195 19.31 48.71 -14.37
C GLU A 195 18.25 48.74 -15.48
N ASP A 196 16.99 48.56 -15.12
CA ASP A 196 15.90 48.99 -16.00
C ASP A 196 15.83 50.53 -16.00
N VAL A 197 15.12 51.09 -16.98
CA VAL A 197 15.06 52.53 -17.33
C VAL A 197 14.79 53.49 -16.15
N ASP A 198 14.29 52.98 -15.02
CA ASP A 198 13.88 53.74 -13.84
C ASP A 198 14.72 53.46 -12.56
N GLY A 199 15.91 52.84 -12.66
CA GLY A 199 16.75 52.56 -11.49
C GLY A 199 16.20 51.47 -10.56
N SER A 200 15.35 50.60 -11.10
CA SER A 200 14.79 49.44 -10.39
C SER A 200 15.42 48.13 -10.88
N VAL A 201 15.52 47.15 -9.98
CA VAL A 201 16.07 45.81 -10.24
C VAL A 201 15.08 44.72 -9.87
N TYR A 202 15.14 43.60 -10.57
CA TYR A 202 14.35 42.41 -10.22
C TYR A 202 15.00 41.63 -9.08
N VAL A 203 14.24 41.39 -8.01
CA VAL A 203 14.66 40.57 -6.87
C VAL A 203 13.65 39.43 -6.69
N CYS A 204 14.12 38.19 -6.60
CA CYS A 204 13.22 37.06 -6.38
C CYS A 204 12.55 37.13 -4.99
N THR A 205 11.35 36.56 -4.88
CA THR A 205 10.55 36.53 -3.65
C THR A 205 11.30 35.98 -2.44
N ARG A 206 12.23 35.05 -2.66
CA ARG A 206 13.12 34.55 -1.60
C ARG A 206 14.11 35.63 -1.17
N CYS A 207 14.88 36.21 -2.09
CA CYS A 207 15.90 37.20 -1.76
C CYS A 207 15.30 38.44 -1.11
N ILE A 208 14.18 38.95 -1.62
CA ILE A 208 13.51 40.13 -1.06
C ILE A 208 13.02 39.89 0.38
N ALA A 209 12.60 38.66 0.73
CA ALA A 209 12.19 38.33 2.09
C ALA A 209 13.35 38.37 3.10
N PHE A 210 14.59 38.19 2.65
CA PHE A 210 15.79 38.37 3.48
C PHE A 210 16.20 39.85 3.52
N ILE A 211 16.18 40.53 2.37
CA ILE A 211 16.54 41.96 2.25
C ILE A 211 15.63 42.82 3.16
N LYS A 212 14.31 42.59 3.12
CA LYS A 212 13.34 43.26 4.01
C LYS A 212 13.58 43.01 5.50
N LYS A 213 14.29 41.93 5.86
CA LYS A 213 14.70 41.62 7.24
C LYS A 213 16.09 42.17 7.57
N GLY A 214 16.70 42.95 6.68
CA GLY A 214 18.08 43.44 6.80
C GLY A 214 19.10 42.29 6.82
N LYS A 215 18.79 41.16 6.17
CA LYS A 215 19.66 39.97 6.08
C LYS A 215 20.08 39.73 4.64
N ILE A 216 21.30 39.25 4.45
CA ILE A 216 21.78 38.81 3.14
C ILE A 216 21.17 37.44 2.82
N PRO A 217 20.57 37.23 1.64
CA PRO A 217 20.11 35.91 1.22
C PRO A 217 21.27 34.91 1.17
N LEU A 218 21.06 33.67 1.62
CA LEU A 218 22.12 32.65 1.64
C LEU A 218 22.71 32.34 0.26
N PHE A 219 21.91 32.48 -0.80
CA PHE A 219 22.30 32.20 -2.18
C PHE A 219 22.73 33.44 -2.94
N ALA A 220 23.00 34.55 -2.25
CA ALA A 220 23.43 35.77 -2.91
C ALA A 220 24.79 35.54 -3.59
N THR A 221 24.98 36.06 -4.81
CA THR A 221 26.28 35.94 -5.52
C THR A 221 27.42 36.52 -4.67
N ILE A 222 27.10 37.54 -3.87
CA ILE A 222 28.02 38.20 -2.94
C ILE A 222 28.57 37.27 -1.85
N ASN A 223 27.89 36.16 -1.53
CA ASN A 223 28.40 35.18 -0.56
C ASN A 223 29.52 34.30 -1.15
N HIS A 224 30.07 34.67 -2.32
CA HIS A 224 31.12 33.94 -3.03
C HIS A 224 30.83 32.45 -3.13
N MET A 225 29.60 32.09 -3.52
CA MET A 225 29.13 30.71 -3.73
C MET A 225 29.84 29.99 -4.89
N HIS A 226 31.02 30.46 -5.29
CA HIS A 226 31.89 29.81 -6.25
C HIS A 226 32.51 28.57 -5.61
N VAL A 227 32.45 27.47 -6.34
CA VAL A 227 33.25 26.28 -6.01
C VAL A 227 34.66 26.58 -6.48
N ASP A 228 35.63 26.60 -5.55
CA ASP A 228 37.05 26.72 -5.89
C ASP A 228 37.45 25.68 -6.94
N LYS A 229 38.52 25.97 -7.69
CA LYS A 229 39.10 24.99 -8.61
C LYS A 229 39.37 23.71 -7.83
N ILE A 230 38.76 22.61 -8.28
CA ILE A 230 38.90 21.30 -7.65
C ILE A 230 40.40 21.02 -7.52
N PRO A 231 40.91 20.83 -6.29
CA PRO A 231 42.32 20.50 -6.09
C PRO A 231 42.68 19.28 -6.95
N PRO A 232 43.86 19.25 -7.60
CA PRO A 232 44.25 18.14 -8.47
C PRO A 232 44.16 16.77 -7.77
N GLU A 233 44.29 16.75 -6.44
CA GLU A 233 44.13 15.58 -5.58
C GLU A 233 42.71 15.01 -5.60
N LEU A 234 41.68 15.81 -5.90
CA LEU A 234 40.27 15.39 -5.96
C LEU A 234 39.75 15.21 -7.40
N SER A 235 40.63 15.37 -8.41
CA SER A 235 40.27 15.26 -9.83
C SER A 235 39.82 13.86 -10.25
N HIS A 236 40.23 12.82 -9.52
CA HIS A 236 39.90 11.42 -9.80
C HIS A 236 38.55 10.96 -9.23
N LEU A 237 37.91 11.79 -8.39
CA LEU A 237 36.63 11.46 -7.77
C LEU A 237 35.47 11.69 -8.75
N LYS A 238 34.38 10.93 -8.58
CA LYS A 238 33.17 11.13 -9.40
C LYS A 238 32.50 12.45 -9.01
N THR A 239 31.78 13.05 -9.95
CA THR A 239 31.06 14.33 -9.75
C THR A 239 30.15 14.32 -8.52
N MET A 240 29.55 13.18 -8.17
CA MET A 240 28.72 13.03 -6.97
C MET A 240 29.52 13.03 -5.66
N GLU A 241 30.73 12.46 -5.67
CA GLU A 241 31.63 12.41 -4.50
C GLU A 241 32.29 13.77 -4.27
N GLN A 242 32.69 14.44 -5.35
CA GLN A 242 33.20 15.81 -5.30
C GLN A 242 32.18 16.77 -4.64
N ARG A 243 30.90 16.66 -5.01
CA ARG A 243 29.80 17.45 -4.43
C ARG A 243 29.53 17.19 -2.94
N LEU A 244 29.83 15.99 -2.45
CA LEU A 244 29.68 15.66 -1.02
C LEU A 244 30.79 16.28 -0.16
N ILE A 245 31.97 16.49 -0.75
CA ILE A 245 33.16 17.01 -0.06
C ILE A 245 33.23 18.54 -0.17
N SER A 246 32.89 19.11 -1.33
CA SER A 246 32.80 20.56 -1.52
C SER A 246 31.58 21.12 -0.80
N ARG A 247 31.70 21.41 0.49
CA ARG A 247 30.74 22.28 1.17
C ARG A 247 30.92 23.67 0.58
N VAL A 248 29.87 24.20 -0.05
CA VAL A 248 29.82 25.62 -0.39
C VAL A 248 29.84 26.37 0.94
N GLN A 249 30.98 26.96 1.28
CA GLN A 249 31.10 27.85 2.42
C GLN A 249 30.77 29.25 1.91
N ALA A 250 29.63 29.79 2.35
CA ALA A 250 29.48 31.23 2.37
C ALA A 250 30.50 31.75 3.38
N ILE A 251 31.46 32.56 2.93
CA ILE A 251 32.37 33.31 3.79
C ILE A 251 31.61 34.48 4.40
#